data_AF-A0A1S1GVS9-F1
#
_entry.id   AF-A0A1S1GVS9-F1
#
_cell.length_a   1.000
_cell.length_b   1.000
_cell.length_c   1.000
_cell.angle_alpha   90.00
_cell.angle_beta   90.00
_cell.angle_gamma   90.00
#
_symmetry.space_group_name_H-M   'P 1'
#
loop_
_entity.id
_entity.type
_entity.pdbx_description
1 polymer ?
#
loop_
_entity_poly.entity_id
_entity_poly.type
_entity_poly.pdbx_seq_one_letter_code
_entity_poly.pdbx_strand_id
1 'polypeptide(L)' 'MFSKNDDKKTSIFGAMKCSNCGKEIGKEEQLTLKVKAKDLKGYTHLANWADAQYKLCEDCGQ' A
#
# COMPACT_ATOMS: atom_id res chain seq x y z
N MET A 1 23.73 -18.65 10.34
CA MET A 1 24.20 -17.70 9.31
C MET A 1 22.97 -17.06 8.70
N PHE A 2 22.67 -15.81 9.07
CA PHE A 2 21.54 -15.07 8.50
C PHE A 2 22.01 -14.52 7.15
N SER A 3 21.56 -15.14 6.06
CA SER A 3 21.85 -14.66 4.71
C SER A 3 21.30 -13.24 4.55
N LYS A 4 22.22 -12.29 4.37
CA LYS A 4 21.94 -10.94 3.86
C LYS A 4 21.41 -11.07 2.44
N ASN A 5 20.10 -10.98 2.27
CA ASN A 5 19.44 -10.70 1.00
C ASN A 5 18.61 -9.43 1.22
N ASP A 6 19.31 -8.31 1.44
CA ASP A 6 18.71 -7.02 1.80
C ASP A 6 18.16 -6.23 0.58
N ASP A 7 18.38 -6.70 -0.67
CA ASP A 7 18.10 -5.89 -1.87
C ASP A 7 16.86 -6.31 -2.68
N LYS A 8 15.99 -7.13 -2.12
CA LYS A 8 14.70 -7.47 -2.75
C LYS A 8 13.54 -7.32 -1.77
N LYS A 9 13.47 -6.18 -1.08
CA LYS A 9 12.22 -5.74 -0.44
C LYS A 9 11.21 -5.52 -1.55
N THR A 10 10.48 -6.59 -1.87
CA THR A 10 9.35 -6.56 -2.79
C THR A 10 8.35 -5.62 -2.14
N SER A 11 7.95 -4.55 -2.82
CA SER A 11 7.02 -3.56 -2.29
C SER A 11 5.81 -4.29 -1.68
N ILE A 12 5.43 -3.95 -0.44
CA ILE A 12 4.24 -4.54 0.20
C ILE A 12 2.95 -4.15 -0.51
N PHE A 13 3.00 -3.05 -1.27
CA PHE A 13 1.97 -2.67 -2.21
C PHE A 13 2.31 -3.31 -3.55
N GLY A 14 1.35 -4.03 -4.15
CA GLY A 14 1.44 -4.49 -5.53
C GLY A 14 1.42 -3.31 -6.51
N ALA A 15 0.63 -3.40 -7.59
CA ALA A 15 0.49 -2.26 -8.50
C ALA A 15 -0.04 -1.03 -7.74
N MET A 16 0.78 0.02 -7.65
CA MET A 16 0.45 1.27 -6.97
C MET A 16 -0.33 2.18 -7.91
N LYS A 17 -1.63 1.92 -8.07
CA LYS A 17 -2.55 2.79 -8.82
C LYS A 17 -3.57 3.42 -7.88
N CYS A 18 -3.87 4.70 -8.10
CA CYS A 18 -4.92 5.40 -7.39
C CYS A 18 -6.28 4.78 -7.73
N SER A 19 -7.03 4.38 -6.70
CA SER A 19 -8.36 3.80 -6.83
C SER A 19 -9.43 4.81 -7.28
N ASN A 20 -9.13 6.11 -7.27
CA ASN A 20 -10.05 7.17 -7.71
C ASN A 20 -9.79 7.61 -9.17
N CYS A 21 -8.55 7.97 -9.52
CA CYS A 21 -8.22 8.52 -10.84
C CYS A 21 -7.43 7.57 -11.75
N GLY A 22 -7.01 6.39 -11.25
CA GLY A 22 -6.24 5.40 -12.02
C GLY A 22 -4.78 5.75 -12.29
N LYS A 23 -4.32 6.94 -11.88
CA LYS A 23 -2.91 7.39 -11.94
C LYS A 23 -2.00 6.39 -11.21
N GLU A 24 -0.82 6.13 -11.77
CA GLU A 24 0.23 5.41 -11.06
C GLU A 24 0.81 6.30 -9.96
N ILE A 25 0.83 5.80 -8.72
CA ILE A 25 1.35 6.52 -7.56
C ILE A 25 2.87 6.37 -7.58
N GLY A 26 3.57 7.51 -7.60
CA GLY A 26 5.03 7.56 -7.61
C GLY A 26 5.64 7.03 -6.31
N LYS A 27 6.89 6.54 -6.38
CA LYS A 27 7.60 6.01 -5.19
C LYS A 27 7.83 7.06 -4.09
N GLU A 28 7.93 8.32 -4.48
CA GLU A 28 8.18 9.46 -3.59
C GLU A 28 6.88 10.25 -3.29
N GLU A 29 5.74 9.84 -3.84
CA GLU A 29 4.45 10.51 -3.66
C GLU A 29 3.80 10.07 -2.35
N GLN A 30 3.15 10.99 -1.63
CA GLN A 30 2.37 10.61 -0.45
C GLN A 30 1.11 9.86 -0.87
N LEU A 31 0.81 8.74 -0.20
CA LEU A 31 -0.38 7.95 -0.46
C LEU A 31 -1.30 7.95 0.76
N THR A 32 -2.60 7.98 0.51
CA THR A 32 -3.63 7.85 1.55
C THR A 32 -4.36 6.52 1.42
N LEU A 33 -4.44 5.75 2.52
CA LEU A 33 -5.22 4.51 2.59
C LEU A 33 -6.58 4.79 3.24
N LYS A 34 -7.66 4.59 2.50
CA LYS A 34 -9.02 4.74 3.04
C LYS A 34 -9.51 3.40 3.57
N VAL A 35 -9.42 3.21 4.88
CA VAL A 35 -9.89 2.02 5.59
C VAL A 35 -10.92 2.40 6.65
N LYS A 36 -11.96 1.58 6.84
CA LYS A 36 -12.90 1.79 7.95
C LYS A 36 -12.29 1.16 9.20
N ALA A 37 -12.27 1.90 10.31
CA ALA A 37 -11.70 1.42 11.57
C ALA A 37 -12.30 0.08 12.05
N LYS A 38 -13.58 -0.19 11.76
CA LYS A 38 -14.23 -1.47 12.07
C LYS A 38 -13.60 -2.69 11.38
N ASP A 39 -12.90 -2.47 10.27
CA ASP A 39 -12.25 -3.51 9.46
C ASP A 39 -10.79 -3.74 9.93
N LEU A 40 -10.29 -2.91 10.87
CA LEU A 40 -8.98 -3.06 11.51
C LEU A 40 -9.06 -3.99 12.73
N LYS A 41 -9.41 -5.27 12.51
CA LYS A 41 -9.50 -6.27 13.59
C LYS A 41 -8.58 -7.45 13.33
N GLY A 42 -7.74 -7.78 14.32
CA GLY A 42 -6.95 -9.02 14.38
C GLY A 42 -5.57 -8.97 13.71
N TYR A 43 -4.97 -10.15 13.56
CA TYR A 43 -3.70 -10.35 12.85
C TYR A 43 -3.98 -10.58 11.36
N THR A 44 -3.24 -9.92 10.48
CA THR A 44 -3.38 -10.08 9.02
C THR A 44 -2.02 -10.14 8.33
N HIS A 45 -1.98 -10.75 7.15
CA HIS A 45 -0.82 -10.68 6.28
C HIS A 45 -0.72 -9.29 5.66
N LEU A 46 0.31 -8.54 6.07
CA LEU A 46 0.48 -7.12 5.71
C LEU A 46 0.45 -6.87 4.19
N ALA A 47 1.09 -7.72 3.39
CA ALA A 47 1.11 -7.56 1.93
C ALA A 47 -0.29 -7.73 1.30
N ASN A 48 -1.03 -8.77 1.69
CA ASN A 48 -2.39 -9.01 1.20
C ASN A 48 -3.34 -7.90 1.65
N TRP A 49 -3.21 -7.46 2.91
CA TRP A 49 -3.98 -6.34 3.43
C TRP A 49 -3.70 -5.07 2.65
N ALA A 50 -2.42 -4.69 2.49
CA ALA A 50 -1.99 -3.50 1.78
C ALA A 50 -2.46 -3.49 0.32
N ASP A 51 -2.43 -4.64 -0.36
CA ASP A 51 -2.87 -4.74 -1.75
C ASP A 51 -4.37 -4.48 -1.92
N ALA A 52 -5.19 -4.98 -0.98
CA ALA A 52 -6.65 -4.85 -0.98
C ALA A 52 -7.16 -3.46 -0.53
N GLN A 53 -6.30 -2.58 -0.03
CA GLN A 53 -6.76 -1.27 0.46
C GLN A 53 -7.13 -0.33 -0.68
N TYR A 54 -8.09 0.55 -0.41
CA TYR A 54 -8.44 1.65 -1.30
C TYR A 54 -7.37 2.74 -1.19
N LYS A 55 -6.51 2.84 -2.21
CA LYS A 55 -5.31 3.70 -2.25
C LYS A 55 -5.62 4.99 -3.00
N LEU A 56 -5.31 6.13 -2.42
CA LEU A 56 -5.46 7.44 -3.02
C LEU A 56 -4.08 8.06 -3.24
N CYS A 57 -3.87 8.66 -4.42
CA CYS A 57 -2.70 9.50 -4.67
C CYS A 57 -2.82 10.79 -3.85
N GLU A 58 -1.74 11.58 -3.79
CA GLU A 58 -1.68 12.80 -2.99
C GLU A 58 -2.83 13.76 -3.34
N ASP A 59 -3.07 13.94 -4.65
CA ASP A 59 -4.15 14.81 -5.16
C ASP A 59 -5.57 14.35 -4.78
N CYS A 60 -5.79 13.04 -4.61
CA CYS A 60 -7.13 12.49 -4.32
C CYS A 60 -7.35 12.18 -2.84
N GLY A 61 -6.28 12.20 -2.03
CA GLY A 61 -6.33 11.95 -0.59
C GLY A 61 -6.57 13.21 0.25
N GLN A 62 -6.47 14.38 -0.38
CA GLN A 62 -6.79 15.69 0.20
C GLN A 62 -8.29 15.85 0.47
#